data_AF-A0A6M1S1Q3-F1
#
_entry.id   AF-A0A6M1S1Q3-F1
#
_cell.length_a   1.000
_cell.length_b   1.000
_cell.length_c   1.000
_cell.angle_alpha   90.00
_cell.angle_beta   90.00
_cell.angle_gamma   90.00
#
_symmetry.space_group_name_H-M   'P 1'
#
loop_
_entity.id
_entity.type
_entity.pdbx_description
1 polymer ?
#
loop_
_entity_poly.entity_id
_entity_poly.type
_entity_poly.pdbx_seq_one_letter_code
_entity_poly.pdbx_strand_id
1 'polypeptide(L)'
;MAADRQEICDWLSALASMLVMDVLDAADVADRLVAAQDLDADGFALETISLMRIVAESVTTPAGFDAIKVVEFVAADTTDAAAILLAVGLCIAGPRAGWISRPQARAGRERIGATGTAALALVSSRGAVAVDLYVWLSRLVDVSVRLVSDQAADAVPVVRVETGISLPSTVLAYQLYGDAGRAESLVDIAGASTPMLMPVAFDALES
;
A
#
# COMPACT_ATOMS: atom_id res chain seq x y z
N MET A 1 21.94 -1.32 -19.06
CA MET A 1 22.83 -1.76 -17.98
C MET A 1 22.02 -2.72 -17.12
N ALA A 2 22.56 -3.32 -16.07
CA ALA A 2 21.75 -4.15 -15.17
C ALA A 2 21.34 -3.30 -13.95
N ALA A 3 20.16 -3.56 -13.40
CA ALA A 3 19.71 -2.93 -12.16
C ALA A 3 20.70 -3.21 -11.02
N ASP A 4 20.89 -2.23 -10.14
CA ASP A 4 21.71 -2.39 -8.94
C ASP A 4 20.98 -3.27 -7.92
N ARG A 5 21.52 -4.46 -7.68
CA ARG A 5 20.93 -5.44 -6.78
C ARG A 5 21.02 -5.02 -5.32
N GLN A 6 22.10 -4.35 -4.94
CA GLN A 6 22.31 -3.89 -3.57
C GLN A 6 21.25 -2.85 -3.21
N GLU A 7 21.04 -1.86 -4.09
CA GLU A 7 20.02 -0.83 -3.87
C GLU A 7 18.60 -1.41 -3.74
N ILE A 8 18.26 -2.42 -4.56
CA ILE A 8 16.95 -3.11 -4.46
C ILE A 8 16.83 -3.88 -3.15
N CYS A 9 17.87 -4.62 -2.75
CA CYS A 9 17.88 -5.37 -1.48
C CYS A 9 17.78 -4.43 -0.27
N ASP A 10 18.48 -3.31 -0.28
CA ASP A 10 18.43 -2.31 0.80
C ASP A 10 17.04 -1.69 0.93
N TRP A 11 16.41 -1.39 -0.21
CA TRP A 11 15.02 -0.90 -0.22
C TRP A 11 14.03 -1.94 0.30
N LEU A 12 14.13 -3.20 -0.14
CA LEU A 12 13.28 -4.29 0.35
C LEU A 12 13.50 -4.55 1.85
N SER A 13 14.73 -4.46 2.32
CA SER A 13 15.09 -4.56 3.75
C SER A 13 14.42 -3.46 4.57
N ALA A 14 14.48 -2.22 4.08
CA ALA A 14 13.81 -1.08 4.71
C ALA A 14 12.30 -1.30 4.79
N LEU A 15 11.65 -1.75 3.70
CA LEU A 15 10.23 -2.07 3.73
C LEU A 15 9.91 -3.21 4.71
N ALA A 16 10.70 -4.28 4.70
CA ALA A 16 10.49 -5.43 5.57
C ALA A 16 10.59 -5.05 7.05
N SER A 17 11.59 -4.26 7.44
CA SER A 17 11.73 -3.78 8.82
C SER A 17 10.56 -2.92 9.30
N MET A 18 9.84 -2.25 8.39
CA MET A 18 8.67 -1.44 8.73
C MET A 18 7.38 -2.26 8.80
N LEU A 19 7.25 -3.31 7.97
CA LEU A 19 5.97 -3.96 7.71
C LEU A 19 5.87 -5.41 8.19
N VAL A 20 6.99 -6.13 8.24
CA VAL A 20 7.05 -7.54 8.64
C VAL A 20 7.25 -7.61 10.15
N MET A 21 6.14 -7.82 10.88
CA MET A 21 6.14 -7.81 12.35
C MET A 21 6.38 -9.21 12.96
N ASP A 22 6.16 -10.27 12.20
CA ASP A 22 6.46 -11.62 12.66
C ASP A 22 7.98 -11.84 12.69
N VAL A 23 8.50 -12.32 13.82
CA VAL A 23 9.94 -12.43 14.05
C VAL A 23 10.58 -13.51 13.17
N LEU A 24 9.85 -14.59 12.86
CA LEU A 24 10.35 -15.66 11.99
C LEU A 24 10.37 -15.20 10.54
N ASP A 25 9.31 -14.54 10.08
CA ASP A 25 9.25 -13.97 8.73
C ASP A 25 10.32 -12.88 8.55
N ALA A 26 10.53 -12.03 9.55
CA ALA A 26 11.56 -10.99 9.50
C ALA A 26 12.98 -11.58 9.42
N ALA A 27 13.25 -12.66 10.16
CA ALA A 27 14.52 -13.38 10.09
C ALA A 27 14.71 -14.07 8.73
N ASP A 28 13.69 -14.76 8.21
CA ASP A 28 13.72 -15.40 6.89
C ASP A 28 13.99 -14.37 5.78
N VAL A 29 13.28 -13.23 5.81
CA VAL A 29 13.48 -12.14 4.84
C VAL A 29 14.92 -11.60 4.91
N ALA A 30 15.47 -11.41 6.11
CA ALA A 30 16.84 -10.94 6.26
C ALA A 30 17.87 -11.90 5.67
N ASP A 31 17.76 -13.20 5.97
CA ASP A 31 18.65 -14.24 5.43
C ASP A 31 18.56 -14.33 3.90
N ARG A 32 17.34 -14.27 3.37
CA ARG A 32 17.07 -14.32 1.93
C ARG A 32 17.58 -13.10 1.18
N LEU A 33 17.49 -11.90 1.78
CA LEU A 33 18.02 -10.67 1.20
C LEU A 33 19.55 -10.70 1.04
N VAL A 34 20.26 -11.31 2.00
CA VAL A 34 21.71 -11.53 1.91
C VAL A 34 22.03 -12.50 0.78
N ALA A 35 21.33 -13.64 0.71
CA ALA A 35 21.56 -14.65 -0.32
C ALA A 35 21.19 -14.19 -1.74
N ALA A 36 20.21 -13.29 -1.89
CA ALA A 36 19.70 -12.85 -3.17
C ALA A 36 20.79 -12.23 -4.07
N GLN A 37 21.77 -11.54 -3.48
CA GLN A 37 22.81 -10.81 -4.22
C GLN A 37 23.67 -11.71 -5.10
N ASP A 38 23.88 -12.95 -4.65
CA ASP A 38 24.70 -13.97 -5.30
C ASP A 38 23.96 -14.76 -6.38
N LEU A 39 22.65 -14.56 -6.53
CA LEU A 39 21.84 -15.26 -7.55
C LEU A 39 22.18 -14.78 -8.96
N ASP A 40 21.82 -15.58 -9.97
CA ASP A 40 21.81 -15.09 -11.34
C ASP A 40 20.66 -14.08 -11.57
N ALA A 41 20.54 -13.51 -12.77
CA ALA A 41 19.56 -12.46 -13.03
C ALA A 41 18.12 -12.95 -12.85
N ASP A 42 17.82 -14.16 -13.33
CA ASP A 42 16.49 -14.75 -13.25
C ASP A 42 16.14 -15.15 -11.80
N GLY A 43 17.10 -15.75 -11.08
CA GLY A 43 16.96 -16.06 -9.67
C GLY A 43 16.74 -14.81 -8.82
N PHE A 44 17.50 -13.74 -9.07
CA PHE A 44 17.32 -12.47 -8.37
C PHE A 44 15.94 -11.85 -8.62
N ALA A 45 15.45 -11.89 -9.87
CA ALA A 45 14.15 -11.35 -10.21
C ALA A 45 13.01 -12.12 -9.51
N LEU A 46 13.07 -13.45 -9.50
CA LEU A 46 12.08 -14.27 -8.80
C LEU A 46 12.13 -14.06 -7.29
N GLU A 47 13.33 -13.97 -6.73
CA GLU A 47 13.54 -13.80 -5.30
C GLU A 47 13.03 -12.44 -4.80
N THR A 48 13.31 -11.35 -5.53
CA THR A 48 12.81 -10.01 -5.17
C THR A 48 11.29 -9.90 -5.29
N ILE A 49 10.65 -10.58 -6.25
CA ILE A 49 9.19 -10.69 -6.31
C ILE A 49 8.65 -11.48 -5.11
N SER A 50 9.30 -12.58 -4.73
CA SER A 50 8.89 -13.36 -3.55
C SER A 50 9.05 -12.58 -2.26
N LEU A 51 10.12 -11.81 -2.09
CA LEU A 51 10.36 -10.98 -0.92
C LEU A 51 9.33 -9.83 -0.85
N MET A 52 9.07 -9.17 -1.99
CA MET A 52 8.02 -8.15 -2.08
C MET A 52 6.65 -8.72 -1.73
N ARG A 53 6.35 -9.97 -2.13
CA ARG A 53 5.12 -10.65 -1.75
C ARG A 53 5.01 -10.81 -0.24
N ILE A 54 6.06 -11.23 0.46
CA ILE A 54 6.04 -11.36 1.93
C ILE A 54 5.75 -10.01 2.57
N VAL A 55 6.50 -8.97 2.19
CA VAL A 55 6.31 -7.59 2.67
C VAL A 55 4.86 -7.12 2.45
N ALA A 56 4.32 -7.34 1.25
CA ALA A 56 2.96 -6.94 0.91
C ALA A 56 1.88 -7.77 1.64
N GLU A 57 2.12 -9.06 1.89
CA GLU A 57 1.21 -9.93 2.64
C GLU A 57 1.11 -9.55 4.13
N SER A 58 2.17 -8.98 4.69
CA SER A 58 2.19 -8.44 6.06
C SER A 58 1.33 -7.16 6.23
N VAL A 59 0.93 -6.50 5.14
CA VAL A 59 0.07 -5.31 5.21
C VAL A 59 -1.37 -5.70 5.53
N THR A 60 -1.90 -5.10 6.60
CA THR A 60 -3.30 -5.26 7.04
C THR A 60 -4.03 -3.93 7.25
N THR A 61 -3.33 -2.80 7.21
CA THR A 61 -3.89 -1.47 7.47
C THR A 61 -3.66 -0.51 6.30
N PRO A 62 -4.52 0.52 6.12
CA PRO A 62 -4.29 1.57 5.13
C PRO A 62 -2.93 2.28 5.30
N ALA A 63 -2.51 2.52 6.55
CA ALA A 63 -1.21 3.13 6.83
C ALA A 63 -0.03 2.23 6.38
N GLY A 64 -0.13 0.91 6.56
CA GLY A 64 0.86 -0.05 6.07
C GLY A 64 0.93 -0.06 4.54
N PHE A 65 -0.23 0.02 3.86
CA PHE A 65 -0.28 0.17 2.40
C PHE A 65 0.37 1.49 1.95
N ASP A 66 0.15 2.58 2.68
CA ASP A 66 0.77 3.87 2.41
C ASP A 66 2.29 3.87 2.64
N ALA A 67 2.81 3.03 3.53
CA ALA A 67 4.24 2.90 3.75
C ALA A 67 5.00 2.25 2.58
N ILE A 68 4.35 1.44 1.73
CA ILE A 68 4.99 0.83 0.55
C ILE A 68 5.29 1.90 -0.49
N LYS A 69 6.48 2.50 -0.48
CA LYS A 69 6.92 3.52 -1.45
C LYS A 69 8.30 3.18 -1.99
N VAL A 70 8.54 3.57 -3.22
CA VAL A 70 9.88 3.53 -3.83
C VAL A 70 10.67 4.76 -3.38
N VAL A 71 11.96 4.54 -3.12
CA VAL A 71 12.95 5.60 -2.89
C VAL A 71 13.57 6.03 -4.23
N GLU A 72 14.17 7.21 -4.28
CA GLU A 72 14.90 7.64 -5.48
C GLU A 72 16.17 6.80 -5.65
N PHE A 73 16.30 6.16 -6.81
CA PHE A 73 17.51 5.43 -7.21
C PHE A 73 18.30 6.24 -8.23
N VAL A 74 19.62 6.06 -8.23
CA VAL A 74 20.51 6.81 -9.14
C VAL A 74 20.43 6.25 -10.56
N ALA A 75 20.36 4.93 -10.70
CA ALA A 75 20.36 4.26 -12.00
C ALA A 75 18.94 4.04 -12.51
N ALA A 76 18.67 4.46 -13.77
CA ALA A 76 17.36 4.30 -14.39
C ALA A 76 16.88 2.84 -14.47
N ASP A 77 17.78 1.90 -14.77
CA ASP A 77 17.44 0.47 -14.78
C ASP A 77 17.00 -0.05 -13.39
N THR A 78 17.58 0.49 -12.31
CA THR A 78 17.15 0.18 -10.92
C THR A 78 15.79 0.79 -10.62
N THR A 79 15.58 2.05 -11.00
CA THR A 79 14.29 2.75 -10.85
C THR A 79 13.17 2.00 -11.57
N ASP A 80 13.42 1.53 -12.79
CA ASP A 80 12.45 0.77 -13.57
C ASP A 80 12.07 -0.55 -12.88
N ALA A 81 13.07 -1.31 -12.43
CA ALA A 81 12.86 -2.58 -11.73
C ALA A 81 12.09 -2.37 -10.42
N ALA A 82 12.46 -1.37 -9.63
CA ALA A 82 11.77 -1.04 -8.39
C ALA A 82 10.34 -0.54 -8.62
N ALA A 83 10.06 0.21 -9.70
CA ALA A 83 8.71 0.62 -10.07
C ALA A 83 7.80 -0.57 -10.42
N ILE A 84 8.34 -1.58 -11.12
CA ILE A 84 7.62 -2.83 -11.40
C ILE A 84 7.35 -3.60 -10.10
N LEU A 85 8.36 -3.76 -9.23
CA LEU A 85 8.20 -4.42 -7.93
C LEU A 85 7.20 -3.67 -7.03
N LEU A 86 7.20 -2.34 -7.05
CA LEU A 86 6.23 -1.52 -6.33
C LEU A 86 4.80 -1.79 -6.80
N ALA A 87 4.59 -1.84 -8.12
CA ALA A 87 3.27 -2.17 -8.66
C ALA A 87 2.79 -3.54 -8.16
N VAL A 88 3.67 -4.54 -8.16
CA VAL A 88 3.38 -5.88 -7.61
C VAL A 88 3.02 -5.82 -6.13
N GLY A 89 3.84 -5.14 -5.32
CA GLY A 89 3.62 -4.99 -3.89
C GLY A 89 2.28 -4.31 -3.57
N LEU A 90 1.96 -3.21 -4.24
CA LEU A 90 0.68 -2.52 -4.06
C LEU A 90 -0.50 -3.37 -4.52
N CYS A 91 -0.36 -4.14 -5.60
CA CYS A 91 -1.43 -5.04 -6.06
C CYS A 91 -1.75 -6.15 -5.06
N ILE A 92 -0.76 -6.63 -4.31
CA ILE A 92 -0.92 -7.65 -3.27
C ILE A 92 -1.44 -7.05 -1.97
N ALA A 93 -0.86 -5.92 -1.55
CA ALA A 93 -1.20 -5.26 -0.28
C ALA A 93 -2.59 -4.60 -0.32
N GLY A 94 -3.00 -4.03 -1.46
CA GLY A 94 -4.25 -3.28 -1.61
C GLY A 94 -5.49 -4.05 -1.18
N PRO A 95 -5.75 -5.26 -1.72
CA PRO A 95 -6.88 -6.10 -1.30
C PRO A 95 -6.81 -6.60 0.14
N ARG A 96 -5.67 -6.44 0.83
CA ARG A 96 -5.47 -6.88 2.22
C ARG A 96 -5.56 -5.75 3.22
N ALA A 97 -5.36 -4.51 2.78
CA ALA A 97 -5.52 -3.35 3.62
C ALA A 97 -6.98 -3.27 4.09
N GLY A 98 -7.19 -3.28 5.40
CA GLY A 98 -8.51 -3.12 6.02
C GLY A 98 -9.04 -1.70 5.83
N TRP A 99 -9.55 -1.40 4.63
CA TRP A 99 -10.07 -0.08 4.29
C TRP A 99 -11.25 0.31 5.18
N ILE A 100 -11.12 1.44 5.87
CA ILE A 100 -12.11 1.87 6.87
C ILE A 100 -13.33 2.52 6.19
N SER A 101 -13.12 3.13 5.03
CA SER A 101 -14.15 3.91 4.33
C SER A 101 -14.06 3.81 2.82
N ARG A 102 -15.18 4.12 2.13
CA ARG A 102 -15.20 4.13 0.65
C ARG A 102 -14.16 5.08 0.04
N PRO A 103 -13.96 6.32 0.54
CA PRO A 103 -12.93 7.21 0.02
C PRO A 103 -11.51 6.64 0.15
N GLN A 104 -11.18 6.01 1.27
CA GLN A 104 -9.88 5.37 1.46
C GLN A 104 -9.66 4.22 0.48
N ALA A 105 -10.63 3.31 0.34
CA ALA A 105 -10.55 2.22 -0.62
C ALA A 105 -10.41 2.73 -2.06
N ARG A 106 -11.14 3.80 -2.41
CA ARG A 106 -11.02 4.45 -3.74
C ARG A 106 -9.64 5.06 -3.97
N ALA A 107 -9.06 5.72 -2.97
CA ALA A 107 -7.71 6.27 -3.05
C ALA A 107 -6.65 5.16 -3.21
N GLY A 108 -6.78 4.07 -2.44
CA GLY A 108 -5.94 2.88 -2.59
C GLY A 108 -6.01 2.29 -4.01
N ARG A 109 -7.24 2.12 -4.52
CA ARG A 109 -7.50 1.65 -5.89
C ARG A 109 -6.88 2.57 -6.95
N GLU A 110 -7.04 3.89 -6.81
CA GLU A 110 -6.47 4.87 -7.74
C GLU A 110 -4.95 4.79 -7.75
N ARG A 111 -4.33 4.66 -6.58
CA ARG A 111 -2.89 4.49 -6.45
C ARG A 111 -2.39 3.20 -7.13
N ILE A 112 -3.08 2.08 -6.94
CA ILE A 112 -2.76 0.81 -7.63
C ILE A 112 -2.84 1.01 -9.14
N GLY A 113 -3.92 1.62 -9.64
CA GLY A 113 -4.11 1.86 -11.06
C GLY A 113 -3.04 2.78 -11.67
N ALA A 114 -2.69 3.87 -10.97
CA ALA A 114 -1.66 4.81 -11.41
C ALA A 114 -0.28 4.15 -11.46
N THR A 115 0.12 3.46 -10.39
CA THR A 115 1.42 2.76 -10.34
C THR A 115 1.47 1.59 -11.33
N GLY A 116 0.38 0.84 -11.47
CA GLY A 116 0.27 -0.24 -12.44
C GLY A 116 0.39 0.25 -13.88
N THR A 117 -0.26 1.37 -14.22
CA THR A 117 -0.14 1.99 -15.55
C THR A 117 1.29 2.44 -15.83
N ALA A 118 1.96 3.07 -14.86
CA ALA A 118 3.35 3.47 -14.99
C ALA A 118 4.27 2.26 -15.20
N ALA A 119 4.12 1.20 -14.41
CA ALA A 119 4.91 -0.02 -14.56
C ALA A 119 4.66 -0.72 -15.90
N LEU A 120 3.41 -0.79 -16.36
CA LEU A 120 3.07 -1.37 -17.67
C LEU A 120 3.70 -0.58 -18.84
N ALA A 121 3.79 0.75 -18.73
CA ALA A 121 4.48 1.57 -19.73
C ALA A 121 5.98 1.25 -19.78
N LEU A 122 6.62 1.07 -18.62
CA LEU A 122 8.03 0.64 -18.52
C LEU A 122 8.24 -0.74 -19.15
N VAL A 123 7.40 -1.73 -18.80
CA VAL A 123 7.47 -3.07 -19.38
C VAL A 123 7.26 -3.02 -20.90
N SER A 124 6.27 -2.25 -21.38
CA SER A 124 6.00 -2.10 -22.82
C SER A 124 7.17 -1.50 -23.59
N SER A 125 7.97 -0.61 -22.98
CA SER A 125 9.15 -0.01 -23.60
C SER A 125 10.26 -1.03 -23.91
N ARG A 126 10.25 -2.18 -23.24
CA ARG A 126 11.22 -3.28 -23.44
C ARG A 126 10.88 -4.16 -24.66
N GLY A 127 9.74 -3.90 -25.31
CA GLY A 127 9.34 -4.56 -26.56
C GLY A 127 8.92 -6.02 -26.38
N ALA A 128 9.06 -6.81 -27.46
CA ALA A 128 8.49 -8.15 -27.56
C ALA A 128 8.99 -9.15 -26.49
N VAL A 129 10.19 -8.93 -25.94
CA VAL A 129 10.78 -9.80 -24.91
C VAL A 129 9.99 -9.74 -23.60
N ALA A 130 9.28 -8.63 -23.33
CA ALA A 130 8.58 -8.40 -22.08
C ALA A 130 7.06 -8.63 -22.15
N VAL A 131 6.57 -9.25 -23.22
CA VAL A 131 5.12 -9.47 -23.44
C VAL A 131 4.49 -10.31 -22.34
N ASP A 132 5.15 -11.39 -21.92
CA ASP A 132 4.62 -12.26 -20.87
C ASP A 132 4.55 -11.53 -19.52
N LEU A 133 5.57 -10.73 -19.20
CA LEU A 133 5.58 -9.88 -18.00
C LEU A 133 4.46 -8.82 -18.06
N TYR A 134 4.23 -8.22 -19.23
CA TYR A 134 3.15 -7.25 -19.43
C TYR A 134 1.78 -7.89 -19.21
N VAL A 135 1.54 -9.07 -19.79
CA VAL A 135 0.28 -9.81 -19.64
C VAL A 135 0.06 -10.25 -18.20
N TRP A 136 1.11 -10.71 -17.52
CA TRP A 136 1.03 -11.07 -16.11
C TRP A 136 0.74 -9.86 -15.22
N LEU A 137 1.48 -8.76 -15.39
CA LEU A 137 1.32 -7.56 -14.58
C LEU A 137 -0.04 -6.88 -14.80
N SER A 138 -0.51 -6.80 -16.05
CA SER A 138 -1.82 -6.22 -16.37
C SER A 138 -2.95 -7.00 -15.69
N ARG A 139 -2.91 -8.34 -15.73
CA ARG A 139 -3.88 -9.18 -15.02
C ARG A 139 -3.83 -8.97 -13.50
N LEU A 140 -2.63 -8.85 -12.93
CA LEU A 140 -2.46 -8.60 -11.51
C LEU A 140 -3.08 -7.26 -11.10
N VAL A 141 -2.82 -6.20 -11.87
CA VAL A 141 -3.40 -4.87 -11.66
C VAL A 141 -4.92 -4.92 -11.79
N ASP A 142 -5.46 -5.53 -12.84
CA ASP A 142 -6.91 -5.63 -13.08
C ASP A 142 -7.62 -6.35 -11.94
N VAL A 143 -7.09 -7.49 -11.49
CA VAL A 143 -7.64 -8.26 -10.37
C VAL A 143 -7.58 -7.44 -9.08
N SER A 144 -6.45 -6.81 -8.79
CA SER A 144 -6.30 -6.02 -7.57
C SER A 144 -7.24 -4.81 -7.52
N VAL A 145 -7.31 -4.05 -8.62
CA VAL A 145 -8.23 -2.91 -8.76
C VAL A 145 -9.67 -3.36 -8.57
N ARG A 146 -10.06 -4.50 -9.14
CA ARG A 146 -11.40 -5.08 -8.96
C ARG A 146 -11.68 -5.44 -7.51
N LEU A 147 -10.76 -6.14 -6.83
CA LEU A 147 -10.94 -6.54 -5.44
C LEU A 147 -11.10 -5.33 -4.51
N VAL A 148 -10.27 -4.31 -4.68
CA VAL A 148 -10.40 -3.07 -3.89
C VAL A 148 -11.67 -2.30 -4.26
N SER A 149 -12.10 -2.34 -5.52
CA SER A 149 -13.40 -1.80 -5.93
C SER A 149 -14.58 -2.49 -5.24
N ASP A 150 -14.56 -3.82 -5.13
CA ASP A 150 -15.59 -4.59 -4.44
C ASP A 150 -15.59 -4.23 -2.94
N GLN A 151 -14.41 -4.15 -2.31
CA GLN A 151 -14.26 -3.67 -0.93
C GLN A 151 -14.79 -2.24 -0.75
N ALA A 152 -14.55 -1.35 -1.71
CA ALA A 152 -15.06 0.02 -1.68
C ALA A 152 -16.58 0.09 -1.82
N ALA A 153 -17.22 -0.89 -2.45
CA ALA A 153 -18.68 -0.97 -2.54
C ALA A 153 -19.30 -1.35 -1.18
N ASP A 154 -18.65 -2.28 -0.49
CA ASP A 154 -19.07 -2.79 0.82
C ASP A 154 -18.68 -1.88 1.99
N ALA A 155 -17.67 -1.03 1.83
CA ALA A 155 -17.22 -0.10 2.87
C ALA A 155 -18.27 0.96 3.20
N VAL A 156 -18.22 1.44 4.46
CA VAL A 156 -19.16 2.45 4.97
C VAL A 156 -18.91 3.80 4.27
N PRO A 157 -19.95 4.47 3.76
CA PRO A 157 -19.82 5.79 3.19
C PRO A 157 -19.45 6.83 4.26
N VAL A 158 -18.93 7.96 3.80
CA VAL A 158 -18.50 9.06 4.65
C VAL A 158 -19.48 10.21 4.48
N VAL A 159 -19.90 10.80 5.61
CA VAL A 159 -20.74 11.99 5.69
C VAL A 159 -19.94 13.14 6.28
N ARG A 160 -20.23 14.36 5.82
CA ARG A 160 -19.64 15.58 6.37
C ARG A 160 -20.49 16.07 7.54
N VAL A 161 -19.87 16.21 8.70
CA VAL A 161 -20.48 16.71 9.94
C VAL A 161 -19.99 18.11 10.21
N GLU A 162 -20.91 19.03 10.51
CA GLU A 162 -20.60 20.41 10.88
C GLU A 162 -21.24 20.75 12.23
N THR A 163 -20.40 21.12 13.22
CA THR A 163 -20.83 21.32 14.62
C THR A 163 -20.82 22.78 15.06
N GLY A 164 -20.32 23.70 14.22
CA GLY A 164 -20.25 25.14 14.49
C GLY A 164 -19.24 25.55 15.57
N ILE A 165 -18.85 24.65 16.47
CA ILE A 165 -17.77 24.78 17.43
C ILE A 165 -16.90 23.51 17.47
N SER A 166 -15.61 23.67 17.81
CA SER A 166 -14.71 22.54 18.02
C SER A 166 -15.10 21.83 19.32
N LEU A 167 -15.23 20.50 19.23
CA LEU A 167 -15.59 19.63 20.35
C LEU A 167 -14.60 18.47 20.46
N PRO A 168 -14.44 17.86 21.64
CA PRO A 168 -13.66 16.63 21.77
C PRO A 168 -14.30 15.48 20.98
N SER A 169 -13.45 14.63 20.39
CA SER A 169 -13.83 13.43 19.62
C SER A 169 -14.76 12.48 20.40
N THR A 170 -14.60 12.34 21.71
CA THR A 170 -15.45 11.50 22.57
C THR A 170 -16.88 12.02 22.67
N VAL A 171 -17.05 13.34 22.74
CA VAL A 171 -18.38 13.99 22.74
C VAL A 171 -19.03 13.82 21.38
N LEU A 172 -18.27 14.05 20.31
CA LEU A 172 -18.76 13.91 18.93
C LEU A 172 -19.13 12.46 18.61
N ALA A 173 -18.34 11.48 19.03
CA ALA A 173 -18.61 10.06 18.82
C ALA A 173 -19.89 9.62 19.56
N TYR A 174 -20.08 10.08 20.81
CA TYR A 174 -21.33 9.82 21.52
C TYR A 174 -22.54 10.48 20.84
N GLN A 175 -22.40 11.71 20.35
CA GLN A 175 -23.49 12.43 19.67
C GLN A 175 -23.87 11.81 18.33
N LEU A 176 -22.89 11.34 17.54
CA LEU A 176 -23.10 10.78 16.21
C LEU A 176 -23.51 9.30 16.24
N TYR A 177 -22.90 8.53 17.14
CA TYR A 177 -23.01 7.06 17.14
C TYR A 177 -23.64 6.47 18.40
N GLY A 178 -23.86 7.29 19.44
CA GLY A 178 -24.28 6.80 20.76
C GLY A 178 -23.18 6.07 21.54
N ASP A 179 -21.95 6.04 21.01
CA ASP A 179 -20.81 5.32 21.59
C ASP A 179 -19.55 6.19 21.58
N ALA A 180 -19.10 6.59 22.77
CA ALA A 180 -17.87 7.37 22.95
C ALA A 180 -16.61 6.55 22.62
N GLY A 181 -16.67 5.21 22.62
CA GLY A 181 -15.57 4.33 22.26
C GLY A 181 -15.13 4.47 20.80
N ARG A 182 -16.00 5.02 19.93
CA ARG A 182 -15.68 5.27 18.52
C ARG A 182 -14.85 6.53 18.27
N ALA A 183 -14.44 7.24 19.33
CA ALA A 183 -13.69 8.49 19.23
C ALA A 183 -12.38 8.37 18.44
N GLU A 184 -11.62 7.29 18.64
CA GLU A 184 -10.35 7.05 17.93
C GLU A 184 -10.59 6.94 16.41
N SER A 185 -11.54 6.10 16.00
CA SER A 185 -11.91 5.97 14.58
C SER A 185 -12.38 7.29 13.96
N LEU A 186 -13.03 8.15 14.75
CA LEU A 186 -13.49 9.47 14.29
C LEU A 186 -12.31 10.42 14.05
N VAL A 187 -11.29 10.39 14.90
CA VAL A 187 -10.05 11.16 14.74
C VAL A 187 -9.31 10.73 13.47
N ASP A 188 -9.20 9.42 13.25
CA ASP A 188 -8.52 8.84 12.09
C ASP A 188 -9.18 9.26 10.77
N ILE A 189 -10.52 9.22 10.70
CA ILE A 189 -11.27 9.60 9.50
C ILE A 189 -11.25 11.10 9.28
N ALA A 190 -11.39 11.88 10.36
CA ALA A 190 -11.35 13.33 10.28
C ALA A 190 -9.95 13.88 9.94
N GLY A 191 -8.90 13.04 10.03
CA GLY A 191 -7.50 13.47 9.91
C GLY A 191 -7.12 14.49 10.98
N ALA A 192 -7.75 14.43 12.16
CA ALA A 192 -7.55 15.39 13.21
C ALA A 192 -6.23 15.11 13.96
N SER A 193 -5.43 16.15 14.18
CA SER A 193 -4.14 16.03 14.86
C SER A 193 -4.26 15.83 16.38
N THR A 194 -5.41 16.16 16.98
CA THR A 194 -5.66 15.96 18.40
C THR A 194 -7.12 15.57 18.68
N PRO A 195 -7.36 14.52 19.48
CA PRO A 195 -8.70 14.10 19.87
C PRO A 195 -9.48 15.14 20.69
N MET A 196 -8.79 16.11 21.30
CA MET A 196 -9.39 17.13 22.17
C MET A 196 -9.95 18.34 21.40
N LEU A 197 -9.48 18.58 20.18
CA LEU A 197 -9.88 19.71 19.34
C LEU A 197 -10.16 19.19 17.92
N MET A 198 -11.35 18.65 17.72
CA MET A 198 -11.77 18.23 16.39
C MET A 198 -12.12 19.46 15.52
N PRO A 199 -11.90 19.39 14.20
CA PRO A 199 -12.34 20.43 13.29
C PRO A 199 -13.85 20.71 13.41
N VAL A 200 -14.26 21.93 13.11
CA VAL A 200 -15.68 22.33 13.10
C VAL A 200 -16.48 21.68 11.99
N ALA A 201 -15.80 21.26 10.92
CA ALA A 201 -16.32 20.50 9.81
C ALA A 201 -15.37 19.34 9.55
N PHE A 202 -15.88 18.11 9.61
CA PHE A 202 -15.07 16.90 9.45
C PHE A 202 -15.87 15.77 8.81
N ASP A 203 -15.13 14.79 8.32
CA ASP A 203 -15.66 13.57 7.72
C ASP A 203 -15.86 12.49 8.80
N ALA A 204 -17.00 11.81 8.76
CA ALA A 204 -17.40 10.76 9.70
C ALA A 204 -18.02 9.58 8.94
N LEU A 205 -18.00 8.37 9.50
CA LEU A 205 -18.72 7.24 8.90
C LEU A 205 -20.22 7.47 9.03
N GLU A 206 -20.98 7.08 8.02
CA GLU A 206 -22.44 6.94 8.16
C GLU A 206 -22.76 5.86 9.21
N SER A 207 -23.79 6.10 10.03
CA SER A 207 -24.22 5.22 11.11
C SER A 207 -25.25 4.18 10.71
#